data_AF-A0A2V8VBD0-F1
#
_entry.id   AF-A0A2V8VBD0-F1
#
_cell.length_a   1.000
_cell.length_b   1.000
_cell.length_c   1.000
_cell.angle_alpha   90.00
_cell.angle_beta   90.00
_cell.angle_gamma   90.00
#
_symmetry.space_group_name_H-M   'P 1'
#
loop_
_entity.id
_entity.type
_entity.pdbx_description
1 polymer ?
#
loop_
_entity_poly.entity_id
_entity_poly.type
_entity_poly.pdbx_seq_one_letter_code
_entity_poly.pdbx_strand_id
1 'polypeptide(L)'
;MTGATTDVERGSWTAAGHSRSIEYATAVWTDIRADAIEGFNKLPHCGVEIGGVLFGTKDSACVKALEFRAVPCEYAYGPSYTLSEKDQAGLKELLARASAEYEHGEA
;
A
#
# COMPACT_ATOMS: atom_id res chain seq x y z
N MET A 1 2.01 -20.08 -24.00
CA MET A 1 2.12 -20.57 -22.62
C MET A 1 0.99 -19.95 -21.82
N THR A 2 0.03 -20.77 -21.39
CA THR A 2 -1.15 -20.32 -20.66
C THR A 2 -0.69 -19.95 -19.25
N GLY A 3 -0.52 -18.65 -18.99
CA GLY A 3 -0.28 -18.17 -17.63
C GLY A 3 -1.47 -18.59 -16.78
N ALA A 4 -1.22 -19.43 -15.79
CA ALA A 4 -2.22 -19.72 -14.77
C ALA A 4 -2.50 -18.39 -14.06
N THR A 5 -3.61 -17.75 -14.42
CA THR A 5 -4.17 -16.66 -13.64
C THR A 5 -4.59 -17.29 -12.32
N THR A 6 -3.70 -17.25 -11.33
CA THR A 6 -4.06 -17.55 -9.95
C THR A 6 -5.26 -16.67 -9.64
N ASP A 7 -6.39 -17.30 -9.32
CA ASP A 7 -7.58 -16.61 -8.87
C ASP A 7 -7.25 -16.03 -7.49
N VAL A 8 -6.72 -14.81 -7.49
CA VAL A 8 -6.48 -14.05 -6.28
C VAL A 8 -7.83 -13.56 -5.81
N GLU A 9 -8.26 -13.99 -4.63
CA GLU A 9 -9.49 -13.49 -4.02
C GLU A 9 -9.43 -11.96 -3.91
N ARG A 10 -10.48 -11.29 -4.40
CA ARG A 10 -10.54 -9.82 -4.43
C ARG A 10 -11.74 -9.29 -3.68
N GLY A 11 -11.50 -8.25 -2.90
CA GLY A 11 -12.54 -7.35 -2.42
C GLY A 11 -12.73 -6.16 -3.36
N SER A 12 -13.84 -5.45 -3.20
CA SER A 12 -14.11 -4.20 -3.92
C SER A 12 -14.71 -3.18 -2.98
N TRP A 13 -14.26 -1.95 -3.11
CA TRP A 13 -14.75 -0.80 -2.38
C TRP A 13 -15.03 0.36 -3.33
N THR A 14 -16.04 1.17 -3.02
CA THR A 14 -16.38 2.38 -3.78
C THR A 14 -16.74 3.48 -2.79
N ALA A 15 -16.15 4.65 -2.96
CA ALA A 15 -16.47 5.81 -2.14
C ALA A 15 -17.90 6.31 -2.46
N ALA A 16 -18.68 6.64 -1.44
CA ALA A 16 -20.02 7.18 -1.64
C ALA A 16 -19.98 8.45 -2.51
N GLY A 17 -20.80 8.50 -3.56
CA GLY A 17 -20.83 9.62 -4.52
C GLY A 17 -19.77 9.58 -5.62
N HIS A 18 -18.94 8.54 -5.69
CA HIS A 18 -17.94 8.36 -6.75
C HIS A 18 -18.26 7.13 -7.61
N SER A 19 -17.99 7.23 -8.91
CA SER A 19 -18.17 6.14 -9.87
C SER A 19 -16.96 5.23 -10.00
N ARG A 20 -15.81 5.61 -9.42
CA ARG A 20 -14.56 4.85 -9.50
C ARG A 20 -14.51 3.84 -8.34
N SER A 21 -14.22 2.57 -8.68
CA SER A 21 -14.02 1.51 -7.70
C SER A 21 -12.55 1.26 -7.40
N ILE A 22 -12.28 0.68 -6.22
CA ILE A 22 -11.00 0.12 -5.83
C ILE A 22 -11.21 -1.38 -5.62
N GLU A 23 -10.63 -2.19 -6.49
CA GLU A 23 -10.47 -3.62 -6.25
C GLU A 23 -9.14 -3.86 -5.55
N TYR A 24 -9.12 -4.82 -4.62
CA TYR A 24 -7.91 -5.15 -3.88
C TYR A 24 -7.79 -6.64 -3.65
N ALA A 25 -6.57 -7.16 -3.70
CA ALA A 25 -6.30 -8.52 -3.25
C ALA A 25 -6.55 -8.64 -1.74
N THR A 26 -7.34 -9.62 -1.31
CA THR A 26 -7.67 -9.79 0.12
C THR A 26 -6.44 -10.08 0.97
N ALA A 27 -5.44 -10.76 0.39
CA ALA A 27 -4.14 -11.00 1.01
C ALA A 27 -3.43 -9.68 1.38
N VAL A 28 -3.38 -8.71 0.46
CA VAL A 28 -2.76 -7.40 0.71
C VAL A 28 -3.43 -6.68 1.87
N TRP A 29 -4.76 -6.76 1.96
CA TRP A 29 -5.49 -6.13 3.05
C TRP A 29 -5.30 -6.85 4.39
N THR A 30 -5.09 -8.17 4.34
CA THR A 30 -4.74 -8.99 5.51
C THR A 30 -3.36 -8.60 6.04
N ASP A 31 -2.39 -8.41 5.15
CA ASP A 31 -1.02 -7.99 5.51
C ASP A 31 -1.02 -6.59 6.13
N ILE A 32 -1.68 -5.61 5.49
CA ILE A 32 -1.83 -4.26 6.05
C ILE A 32 -2.50 -4.29 7.43
N ARG A 33 -3.53 -5.13 7.60
CA ARG A 33 -4.19 -5.30 8.91
C ARG A 33 -3.24 -5.87 9.95
N ALA A 34 -2.40 -6.84 9.58
CA ALA A 34 -1.42 -7.42 10.49
C ALA A 34 -0.40 -6.36 10.93
N ASP A 35 0.16 -5.59 9.99
CA ASP A 35 1.09 -4.50 10.28
C ASP A 35 0.45 -3.42 11.16
N ALA A 36 -0.82 -3.08 10.92
CA ALA A 36 -1.54 -2.09 11.73
C ALA A 36 -1.75 -2.58 13.17
N ILE A 37 -2.06 -3.87 13.35
CA ILE A 37 -2.18 -4.48 14.68
C ILE A 37 -0.83 -4.52 15.37
N GLU A 38 0.24 -4.86 14.66
CA GLU A 38 1.60 -4.82 15.20
C GLU A 38 1.94 -3.39 15.66
N GLY A 39 1.71 -2.39 14.81
CA GLY A 39 1.89 -0.98 15.12
C GLY A 39 1.11 -0.54 16.35
N PHE A 40 -0.17 -0.91 16.45
CA PHE A 40 -1.01 -0.62 17.60
C PHE A 40 -0.43 -1.18 18.91
N ASN A 41 0.17 -2.38 18.85
CA ASN A 41 0.75 -3.04 20.03
C ASN A 41 2.18 -2.56 20.38
N LYS A 42 2.82 -1.72 19.56
CA LYS A 42 4.20 -1.25 19.82
C LYS A 42 4.33 -0.33 21.03
N LEU A 43 3.30 0.45 21.33
CA LEU A 43 3.32 1.42 22.44
C LEU A 43 2.16 1.15 23.41
N PRO A 44 2.42 1.01 24.73
CA PRO A 44 1.41 0.60 25.73
C PRO A 44 0.14 1.46 25.82
N HIS A 45 0.14 2.68 25.28
CA HIS A 45 -0.95 3.65 25.46
C HIS A 45 -1.44 4.33 24.18
N CYS A 46 -0.69 4.32 23.08
CA CYS A 46 -1.09 5.06 21.87
C CYS A 46 -0.78 4.37 20.53
N GLY A 47 -0.16 3.19 20.51
CA GLY A 47 0.24 2.53 19.28
C GLY A 47 1.07 3.42 18.33
N VAL A 48 1.32 2.94 17.12
CA VAL A 48 1.80 3.77 16.01
C VAL A 48 0.98 3.50 14.77
N GLU A 49 0.73 4.54 13.98
CA GLU A 49 0.10 4.42 12.67
C GLU A 49 1.08 3.89 11.63
N ILE A 50 0.58 3.12 10.67
CA ILE A 50 1.38 2.59 9.57
C ILE A 50 1.00 3.26 8.25
N GLY A 51 1.87 3.15 7.26
CA GLY A 51 1.55 3.55 5.90
C GLY A 51 2.58 3.05 4.89
N GLY A 52 2.31 3.35 3.63
CA GLY A 52 3.11 2.86 2.52
C GLY A 52 2.42 3.10 1.19
N VAL A 53 2.85 2.36 0.16
CA VAL A 53 2.39 2.52 -1.22
C VAL A 53 1.69 1.25 -1.68
N LEU A 54 0.52 1.44 -2.30
CA LEU A 54 -0.22 0.38 -2.99
C LEU A 54 0.19 0.32 -4.47
N PHE A 55 0.53 -0.87 -4.93
CA PHE A 55 0.92 -1.16 -6.31
C PHE A 55 -0.14 -1.98 -7.02
N GLY A 56 -0.24 -1.78 -8.32
CA GLY A 56 -1.10 -2.55 -9.20
C GLY A 56 -1.44 -1.77 -10.45
N THR A 57 -2.65 -1.95 -10.97
CA THR A 57 -3.06 -1.37 -12.25
C THR A 57 -4.22 -0.42 -12.08
N LYS A 58 -4.39 0.50 -13.03
CA LYS A 58 -5.53 1.40 -13.07
C LYS A 58 -6.06 1.51 -14.49
N ASP A 59 -7.37 1.61 -14.60
CA ASP A 59 -8.05 2.02 -15.82
C ASP A 59 -8.95 3.23 -15.53
N SER A 60 -9.81 3.58 -16.50
CA SER A 60 -10.70 4.73 -16.39
C SER A 60 -11.73 4.62 -15.25
N ALA A 61 -12.14 3.41 -14.87
CA ALA A 61 -13.22 3.14 -13.93
C ALA A 61 -12.76 2.43 -12.64
N CYS A 62 -11.67 1.67 -12.69
CA CYS A 62 -11.20 0.85 -11.58
C CYS A 62 -9.71 1.06 -11.29
N VAL A 63 -9.35 1.02 -10.01
CA VAL A 63 -7.96 0.88 -9.53
C VAL A 63 -7.84 -0.47 -8.85
N LYS A 64 -6.84 -1.27 -9.24
CA LYS A 64 -6.55 -2.58 -8.67
C LYS A 64 -5.31 -2.48 -7.78
N ALA A 65 -5.48 -2.64 -6.48
CA ALA A 65 -4.39 -2.73 -5.51
C ALA A 65 -4.00 -4.20 -5.30
N LEU A 66 -2.84 -4.59 -5.83
CA LEU A 66 -2.36 -5.97 -5.89
C LEU A 66 -1.18 -6.25 -4.97
N GLU A 67 -0.48 -5.20 -4.53
CA GLU A 67 0.68 -5.31 -3.63
C GLU A 67 0.74 -4.07 -2.73
N PHE A 68 1.30 -4.22 -1.54
CA PHE A 68 1.59 -3.14 -0.60
C PHE A 68 3.07 -3.16 -0.24
N ARG A 69 3.72 -2.00 -0.27
CA ARG A 69 5.07 -1.84 0.29
C ARG A 69 5.02 -0.79 1.39
N ALA A 70 5.28 -1.23 2.62
CA ALA A 70 5.37 -0.34 3.77
C ALA A 70 6.49 0.68 3.60
N VAL A 71 6.25 1.89 4.09
CA VAL A 71 7.29 2.92 4.23
C VAL A 71 7.54 3.10 5.73
N PRO A 72 8.76 2.80 6.22
CA PRO A 72 9.08 3.04 7.62
C PRO A 72 8.90 4.50 7.99
N CYS A 73 8.30 4.75 9.15
CA CYS A 73 8.19 6.07 9.76
C CYS A 73 8.99 6.06 11.06
N GLU A 74 9.84 7.05 11.29
CA GLU A 74 10.58 7.17 12.54
C GLU A 74 9.78 7.85 13.66
N TYR A 75 8.58 8.35 13.35
CA TYR A 75 7.65 8.97 14.30
C TYR A 75 8.22 10.24 14.97
N ALA A 76 9.01 11.02 14.22
CA ALA A 76 9.66 12.25 14.71
C ALA A 76 8.68 13.29 15.30
N TYR A 77 7.41 13.24 14.89
CA TYR A 77 6.35 14.17 15.32
C TYR A 77 5.27 13.49 16.19
N GLY A 78 5.58 12.31 16.75
CA GLY A 78 4.64 11.51 17.52
C GLY A 78 4.13 10.27 16.77
N PRO A 79 3.19 9.52 17.35
CA PRO A 79 2.81 8.17 16.90
C PRO A 79 1.99 8.13 15.61
N SER A 80 1.52 9.29 15.13
CA SER A 80 0.84 9.40 13.85
C SER A 80 1.81 9.20 12.69
N TYR A 81 1.29 8.74 11.55
CA TYR A 81 2.06 8.50 10.34
C TYR A 81 2.32 9.82 9.61
N THR A 82 3.06 10.71 10.27
CA THR A 82 3.49 12.01 9.75
C THR A 82 4.96 11.93 9.38
N LEU A 83 5.24 11.87 8.08
CA LEU A 83 6.59 11.64 7.55
C LEU A 83 7.53 12.82 7.84
N SER A 84 8.68 12.53 8.46
CA SER A 84 9.80 13.47 8.53
C SER A 84 10.43 13.69 7.15
N GLU A 85 11.35 14.65 7.02
CA GLU A 85 12.10 14.84 5.76
C GLU A 85 12.85 13.57 5.34
N LYS A 86 13.33 12.81 6.33
CA LYS A 86 14.03 11.54 6.12
C LYS A 86 13.07 10.44 5.68
N ASP A 87 11.91 10.32 6.32
CA ASP A 87 10.90 9.33 5.91
C ASP A 87 10.35 9.65 4.51
N GLN A 88 10.16 10.93 4.18
CA GLN A 88 9.78 11.37 2.84
C GLN A 88 10.84 11.03 1.79
N ALA A 89 12.13 11.08 2.12
CA ALA A 89 13.19 10.64 1.23
C ALA A 89 13.08 9.14 0.94
N GLY A 90 12.79 8.32 1.96
CA GLY A 90 12.53 6.89 1.78
C GLY A 90 11.32 6.60 0.90
N LEU A 91 10.21 7.34 1.07
CA LEU A 91 9.05 7.25 0.18
C LEU A 91 9.42 7.59 -1.28
N LYS A 92 10.19 8.66 -1.50
CA LYS A 92 10.63 9.08 -2.84
C LYS A 92 11.51 8.01 -3.50
N GLU A 93 12.43 7.43 -2.74
CA GLU A 93 13.29 6.34 -3.24
C GLU A 93 12.47 5.12 -3.63
N LEU A 94 11.51 4.72 -2.79
CA LEU A 94 10.61 3.60 -3.07
C LEU A 94 9.82 3.84 -4.37
N LEU A 95 9.28 5.04 -4.55
CA LEU A 95 8.54 5.41 -5.76
C LEU A 95 9.45 5.43 -7.00
N ALA A 96 10.65 5.99 -6.90
CA ALA A 96 11.61 6.03 -8.00
C ALA A 96 12.03 4.61 -8.44
N ARG A 97 12.29 3.72 -7.48
CA ARG A 97 12.61 2.32 -7.77
C ARG A 97 11.45 1.61 -8.46
N ALA A 98 10.23 1.81 -7.97
CA ALA A 98 9.05 1.19 -8.57
C ALA A 98 8.76 1.70 -9.98
N SER A 99 9.01 2.99 -10.27
CA SER A 99 8.94 3.51 -11.63
C SER A 99 9.95 2.84 -12.56
N ALA A 100 11.19 2.69 -12.10
CA ALA A 100 12.21 2.00 -12.90
C ALA A 100 11.90 0.50 -13.11
N GLU A 101 11.36 -0.18 -12.10
CA GLU A 101 10.86 -1.57 -12.19
C GLU A 101 9.75 -1.69 -13.26
N TYR A 102 8.84 -0.72 -13.31
CA TYR A 102 7.77 -0.68 -14.29
C TYR A 102 8.31 -0.49 -15.72
N GLU A 103 9.26 0.43 -15.92
CA GLU A 103 9.88 0.69 -17.23
C GLU A 103 10.69 -0.50 -17.77
N HIS A 104 11.25 -1.34 -16.90
CA HIS A 104 12.00 -2.54 -17.30
C HIS A 104 11.14 -3.81 -17.42
N GLY A 105 9.91 -3.80 -16.87
CA GLY A 105 8.95 -4.90 -16.95
C GLY A 105 8.16 -4.95 -18.27
N GLU A 106 8.40 -4.01 -19.19
CA GLU A 106 7.78 -3.91 -20.51
C GLU A 106 8.73 -4.42 -21.62
N ALA A 107 9.16 -5.69 -21.52
CA ALA A 107 9.89 -6.42 -22.56
C ALA A 107 9.34 -7.84 -22.77
#